data_AF-A0A353QB74-F1
#
_entry.id   AF-A0A353QB74-F1
#
_cell.length_a   1.000
_cell.length_b   1.000
_cell.length_c   1.000
_cell.angle_alpha   90.00
_cell.angle_beta   90.00
_cell.angle_gamma   90.00
#
_symmetry.space_group_name_H-M   'P 1'
#
loop_
_entity.id
_entity.type
_entity.pdbx_description
1 polymer ?
#
loop_
_entity_poly.entity_id
_entity_poly.type
_entity_poly.pdbx_seq_one_letter_code
_entity_poly.pdbx_strand_id
1 'polypeptide(L)'
;MKRIIAIIGVFMALAVSAGYAQKYALIDMEYILKKIPAYESANQQLEGISKQWQSEIDKETKAVDELYKKYQADLVFLAGEEKTKRENEIVTKENAIQSLQNKYFGPEGELFKRREALIKPIQDNIYTVVKDISTASGYMLVIDRASATSVIFASPGIDISDEVLSRLGY
;
A
#
# COMPACT_ATOMS: atom_id res chain seq x y z
N MET A 1 -27.55 63.49 -2.20
CA MET A 1 -26.79 62.84 -1.10
C MET A 1 -27.29 61.44 -0.77
N LYS A 2 -28.57 61.21 -0.43
CA LYS A 2 -29.11 59.87 -0.10
C LYS A 2 -28.88 58.79 -1.18
N ARG A 3 -28.97 59.16 -2.47
CA ARG A 3 -28.71 58.24 -3.61
C ARG A 3 -27.22 57.86 -3.75
N ILE A 4 -26.31 58.78 -3.43
CA ILE A 4 -24.85 58.52 -3.48
C ILE A 4 -24.45 57.58 -2.34
N ILE A 5 -25.00 57.80 -1.14
CA ILE A 5 -24.76 56.94 0.02
C ILE A 5 -25.30 55.51 -0.23
N ALA A 6 -26.46 55.39 -0.87
CA ALA A 6 -27.02 54.09 -1.24
C ALA A 6 -26.14 53.34 -2.27
N ILE A 7 -25.59 54.05 -3.26
CA ILE A 7 -24.70 53.45 -4.26
C ILE A 7 -23.39 52.99 -3.61
N ILE A 8 -22.79 53.80 -2.72
CA ILE A 8 -21.57 53.42 -1.98
C ILE A 8 -21.83 52.20 -1.08
N GLY A 9 -22.99 52.13 -0.42
CA GLY A 9 -23.39 50.98 0.40
C GLY A 9 -23.51 49.68 -0.40
N VAL A 10 -24.06 49.74 -1.62
CA VAL A 10 -24.15 48.58 -2.53
C VAL A 10 -22.76 48.15 -3.01
N PHE A 11 -21.87 49.09 -3.34
CA PHE A 11 -20.49 48.75 -3.72
C PHE A 11 -19.67 48.17 -2.56
N MET A 12 -19.88 48.63 -1.32
CA MET A 12 -19.27 48.01 -0.14
C MET A 12 -19.80 46.59 0.10
N ALA A 13 -21.10 46.36 -0.05
CA ALA A 13 -21.68 45.02 0.10
C ALA A 13 -21.15 44.03 -0.96
N LEU A 14 -20.93 44.50 -2.19
CA LEU A 14 -20.32 43.72 -3.27
C LEU A 14 -18.79 43.55 -3.11
N ALA A 15 -18.11 44.43 -2.38
CA ALA A 15 -16.69 44.27 -2.06
C ALA A 15 -16.45 43.23 -0.95
N VAL A 16 -17.42 43.04 -0.05
CA VAL A 16 -17.36 42.03 1.04
C VAL A 16 -17.63 40.61 0.52
N SER A 17 -18.17 40.45 -0.69
CA SER A 17 -18.23 39.13 -1.36
C SER A 17 -16.89 38.68 -1.97
N ALA A 18 -15.75 39.13 -1.43
CA ALA A 18 -14.45 38.54 -1.73
C ALA A 18 -14.52 37.04 -1.41
N GLY A 19 -14.52 36.24 -2.48
CA GLY A 19 -14.94 34.84 -2.44
C GLY A 19 -14.20 33.99 -1.42
N TYR A 20 -14.92 33.03 -0.84
CA TYR A 20 -14.32 31.90 -0.15
C TYR A 20 -13.47 31.13 -1.16
N ALA A 21 -12.20 31.50 -1.29
CA ALA A 21 -11.25 30.72 -2.06
C ALA A 21 -11.16 29.34 -1.43
N GLN A 22 -11.57 28.32 -2.19
CA GLN A 22 -11.50 26.94 -1.73
C GLN A 22 -10.05 26.63 -1.37
N LYS A 23 -9.80 26.28 -0.10
CA LYS A 23 -8.47 25.97 0.37
C LYS A 23 -8.16 24.51 0.11
N TYR A 24 -7.09 24.25 -0.61
CA TYR A 24 -6.57 22.92 -0.89
C TYR A 24 -5.25 22.73 -0.18
N ALA A 25 -4.97 21.51 0.24
CA ALA A 25 -3.66 21.12 0.75
C ALA A 25 -3.15 19.90 0.00
N LEU A 26 -1.84 19.69 0.06
CA LEU A 26 -1.17 18.51 -0.45
C LEU A 26 -0.41 17.81 0.65
N ILE A 27 -0.31 16.50 0.49
CA ILE A 27 0.65 15.68 1.20
C ILE A 27 1.48 14.87 0.20
N ASP A 28 2.59 14.35 0.68
CA ASP A 28 3.36 13.30 0.04
C ASP A 28 3.36 12.09 0.97
N MET A 29 2.45 11.15 0.70
CA MET A 29 2.28 9.97 1.55
C MET A 29 3.55 9.10 1.57
N GLU A 30 4.25 9.01 0.44
CA GLU A 30 5.49 8.23 0.34
C GLU A 30 6.58 8.85 1.24
N TYR A 31 6.75 10.17 1.18
CA TYR A 31 7.68 10.91 2.03
C TYR A 31 7.34 10.78 3.51
N ILE A 32 6.06 10.92 3.88
CA ILE A 32 5.60 10.78 5.28
C ILE A 32 5.92 9.37 5.79
N LEU A 33 5.52 8.32 5.06
CA LEU A 33 5.72 6.93 5.46
C LEU A 33 7.21 6.60 5.61
N LYS A 34 8.07 7.08 4.71
CA LYS A 34 9.53 6.86 4.78
C LYS A 34 10.19 7.44 6.03
N LYS A 35 9.57 8.43 6.69
CA LYS A 35 10.07 9.04 7.92
C LYS A 35 9.52 8.41 9.21
N ILE A 36 8.64 7.42 9.10
CA ILE A 36 8.04 6.72 10.25
C ILE A 36 8.84 5.44 10.53
N PRO A 37 9.58 5.33 11.65
CA PRO A 37 10.38 4.13 11.96
C PRO A 37 9.56 2.84 12.04
N ALA A 38 8.30 2.93 12.50
CA ALA A 38 7.39 1.79 12.52
C ALA A 38 7.09 1.23 11.12
N TYR A 39 7.06 2.10 10.10
CA TYR A 39 6.84 1.69 8.70
C TYR A 39 8.06 0.94 8.15
N GLU A 40 9.27 1.43 8.44
CA GLU A 40 10.51 0.74 8.08
C GLU A 40 10.59 -0.65 8.74
N SER A 41 10.34 -0.73 10.05
CA SER A 41 10.29 -1.99 10.79
C SER A 41 9.25 -2.96 10.22
N ALA A 42 8.06 -2.46 9.88
CA ALA A 42 7.02 -3.29 9.25
C ALA A 42 7.49 -3.86 7.90
N ASN A 43 8.14 -3.06 7.06
CA ASN A 43 8.68 -3.52 5.79
C ASN A 43 9.77 -4.57 5.97
N GLN A 44 10.68 -4.38 6.93
CA GLN A 44 11.72 -5.38 7.24
C GLN A 44 11.11 -6.71 7.71
N GLN A 45 10.07 -6.67 8.55
CA GLN A 45 9.36 -7.88 8.98
C GLN A 45 8.67 -8.59 7.80
N LEU A 46 8.01 -7.85 6.92
CA LEU A 46 7.36 -8.40 5.73
C LEU A 46 8.38 -9.02 4.77
N GLU A 47 9.53 -8.38 4.57
CA GLU A 47 10.60 -8.89 3.73
C GLU A 47 11.19 -10.18 4.30
N GLY A 48 11.44 -10.23 5.62
CA GLY A 48 11.94 -11.42 6.30
C GLY A 48 11.00 -12.62 6.16
N ILE A 49 9.70 -12.40 6.38
CA ILE A 49 8.67 -13.43 6.22
C ILE A 49 8.54 -13.88 4.76
N SER A 50 8.55 -12.95 3.82
CA SER A 50 8.51 -13.24 2.39
C SER A 50 9.67 -14.13 1.96
N LYS A 51 10.89 -13.81 2.40
CA LYS A 51 12.10 -14.63 2.16
C LYS A 51 11.99 -16.02 2.78
N GLN A 52 11.48 -16.11 4.01
CA GLN A 52 11.26 -17.40 4.68
C GLN A 52 10.30 -18.29 3.88
N TRP A 53 9.15 -17.77 3.48
CA TRP A 53 8.16 -18.53 2.70
C TRP A 53 8.65 -18.88 1.30
N GLN A 54 9.39 -17.98 0.65
CA GLN A 54 10.04 -18.30 -0.62
C GLN A 54 11.01 -19.47 -0.47
N SER A 55 11.83 -19.47 0.59
CA SER A 55 12.75 -20.58 0.86
C SER A 55 12.03 -21.91 1.13
N GLU A 56 10.84 -21.87 1.73
CA GLU A 56 10.02 -23.07 1.96
C GLU A 56 9.51 -23.64 0.63
N ILE A 57 8.96 -22.78 -0.24
CA ILE A 57 8.52 -23.16 -1.58
C ILE A 57 9.69 -23.69 -2.43
N ASP A 58 10.83 -23.01 -2.39
CA ASP A 58 12.02 -23.43 -3.15
C ASP A 58 12.52 -24.81 -2.71
N LYS A 59 12.43 -25.12 -1.41
CA LYS A 59 12.81 -26.43 -0.86
C LYS A 59 11.89 -27.53 -1.38
N GLU A 60 10.57 -27.32 -1.32
CA GLU A 60 9.59 -28.28 -1.83
C GLU A 60 9.72 -28.45 -3.36
N THR A 61 9.97 -27.36 -4.08
CA THR A 61 10.18 -27.37 -5.54
C THR A 61 11.40 -28.21 -5.91
N LYS A 62 12.53 -28.03 -5.21
CA LYS A 62 13.73 -28.87 -5.40
C LYS A 62 13.46 -30.35 -5.12
N ALA A 63 12.68 -30.66 -4.08
CA ALA A 63 12.32 -32.04 -3.79
C ALA A 63 11.49 -32.68 -4.91
N VAL A 64 10.58 -31.93 -5.52
CA VAL A 64 9.82 -32.38 -6.70
C VAL A 64 10.71 -32.57 -7.92
N ASP A 65 11.64 -31.63 -8.18
CA ASP A 65 12.61 -31.75 -9.28
C ASP A 65 13.47 -33.02 -9.16
N GLU A 66 13.88 -33.37 -7.94
CA GLU A 66 14.63 -34.59 -7.65
C GLU A 66 13.78 -35.86 -7.90
N LEU A 67 12.51 -35.85 -7.49
CA LEU A 67 11.58 -36.96 -7.77
C LEU A 67 11.36 -37.14 -9.26
N TYR A 68 11.20 -36.04 -9.99
CA TYR A 68 11.02 -36.07 -11.43
C TYR A 68 12.26 -36.60 -12.17
N LYS A 69 13.46 -36.12 -11.79
CA LYS A 69 14.73 -36.65 -12.33
C LYS A 69 14.90 -38.14 -12.06
N LYS A 70 14.57 -38.59 -10.84
CA LYS A 70 14.63 -40.01 -10.47
C LYS A 70 13.61 -40.84 -11.26
N TYR A 71 12.40 -40.32 -11.44
CA TYR A 71 11.38 -40.97 -12.27
C TYR A 71 11.86 -41.17 -13.71
N GLN A 72 12.47 -40.13 -14.31
CA GLN A 72 13.02 -40.21 -15.66
C GLN A 72 14.15 -41.24 -15.78
N ALA A 73 15.07 -41.27 -14.81
CA ALA A 73 16.18 -42.22 -14.80
C ALA A 73 15.71 -43.68 -14.69
N ASP A 74 14.68 -43.91 -13.85
CA ASP A 74 14.16 -45.25 -13.60
C ASP A 74 13.16 -45.72 -14.67
N LEU A 75 12.66 -44.84 -15.54
CA LEU A 75 11.47 -45.03 -16.39
C LEU A 75 11.46 -46.35 -17.19
N VAL A 76 12.61 -46.78 -17.70
CA VAL A 76 12.77 -48.01 -18.50
C VAL A 76 12.69 -49.29 -17.67
N PHE A 77 12.87 -49.18 -16.35
CA PHE A 77 12.85 -50.29 -15.39
C PHE A 77 11.51 -50.41 -14.65
N LEU A 78 10.63 -49.42 -14.76
CA LEU A 78 9.35 -49.38 -14.01
C LEU A 78 8.23 -50.14 -14.73
N ALA A 79 7.45 -50.90 -13.97
CA ALA A 79 6.18 -51.47 -14.40
C ALA A 79 5.07 -50.40 -14.40
N GLY A 80 3.97 -50.64 -15.14
CA GLY A 80 2.89 -49.65 -15.34
C GLY A 80 2.29 -49.10 -14.04
N GLU A 81 2.05 -49.96 -13.04
CA GLU A 81 1.49 -49.54 -11.75
C GLU A 81 2.46 -48.62 -10.97
N GLU A 82 3.75 -48.95 -10.95
CA GLU A 82 4.77 -48.14 -10.27
C GLU A 82 5.01 -46.80 -10.98
N LYS A 83 4.86 -46.76 -12.32
CA LYS A 83 4.87 -45.50 -13.08
C LYS A 83 3.75 -44.58 -12.64
N THR A 84 2.51 -45.08 -12.67
CA THR A 84 1.33 -44.30 -12.28
C THR A 84 1.43 -43.83 -10.83
N LYS A 85 1.96 -44.65 -9.92
CA LYS A 85 2.17 -44.26 -8.53
C LYS A 85 3.14 -43.07 -8.40
N ARG A 86 4.28 -43.10 -9.09
CA ARG A 86 5.28 -42.02 -9.05
C ARG A 86 4.78 -40.74 -9.72
N GLU A 87 4.08 -40.85 -10.84
CA GLU A 87 3.44 -39.72 -11.51
C GLU A 87 2.44 -39.04 -10.57
N ASN A 88 1.58 -39.82 -9.91
CA ASN A 88 0.61 -39.29 -8.94
C ASN A 88 1.30 -38.62 -7.74
N GLU A 89 2.42 -39.17 -7.24
CA GLU A 89 3.19 -38.55 -6.17
C GLU A 89 3.73 -37.18 -6.57
N ILE A 90 4.31 -37.08 -7.78
CA ILE A 90 4.84 -35.83 -8.33
C ILE A 90 3.71 -34.80 -8.46
N VAL A 91 2.60 -35.16 -9.12
CA VAL A 91 1.43 -34.28 -9.31
C VAL A 91 0.85 -33.83 -7.97
N THR A 92 0.77 -34.72 -6.98
CA THR A 92 0.29 -34.39 -5.64
C THR A 92 1.17 -33.33 -4.98
N LYS A 93 2.50 -33.46 -5.09
CA LYS A 93 3.44 -32.48 -4.53
C LYS A 93 3.43 -31.16 -5.29
N GLU A 94 3.31 -31.17 -6.61
CA GLU A 94 3.14 -29.95 -7.41
C GLU A 94 1.89 -29.17 -7.00
N ASN A 95 0.75 -29.86 -6.84
CA ASN A 95 -0.49 -29.25 -6.37
C ASN A 95 -0.36 -28.69 -4.94
N ALA A 96 0.39 -29.39 -4.06
CA ALA A 96 0.69 -28.90 -2.72
C ALA A 96 1.54 -27.61 -2.75
N ILE A 97 2.54 -27.53 -3.63
CA ILE A 97 3.35 -26.32 -3.84
C ILE A 97 2.49 -25.16 -4.32
N GLN A 98 1.63 -25.38 -5.32
CA GLN A 98 0.72 -24.34 -5.81
C GLN A 98 -0.23 -23.85 -4.71
N SER A 99 -0.76 -24.77 -3.91
CA SER A 99 -1.60 -24.44 -2.76
C SER A 99 -0.83 -23.63 -1.70
N LEU A 100 0.43 -23.97 -1.45
CA LEU A 100 1.32 -23.27 -0.53
C LEU A 100 1.66 -21.86 -1.04
N GLN A 101 1.97 -21.72 -2.33
CA GLN A 101 2.19 -20.43 -3.00
C GLN A 101 0.96 -19.54 -2.88
N ASN A 102 -0.23 -20.06 -3.17
CA ASN A 102 -1.48 -19.32 -3.03
C ASN A 102 -1.78 -18.95 -1.57
N LYS A 103 -1.48 -19.84 -0.62
CA LYS A 103 -1.64 -19.58 0.81
C LYS A 103 -0.76 -18.40 1.25
N TYR A 104 0.49 -18.34 0.81
CA TYR A 104 1.43 -17.28 1.24
C TYR A 104 1.29 -15.99 0.44
N PHE A 105 1.23 -16.10 -0.89
CA PHE A 105 1.36 -14.98 -1.84
C PHE A 105 0.12 -14.76 -2.70
N GLY A 106 -0.97 -15.50 -2.47
CA GLY A 106 -2.25 -15.25 -3.13
C GLY A 106 -2.82 -13.86 -2.79
N PRO A 107 -3.85 -13.39 -3.52
CA PRO A 107 -4.45 -12.07 -3.32
C PRO A 107 -4.94 -11.82 -1.89
N GLU A 108 -5.43 -12.85 -1.22
CA GLU A 108 -5.83 -12.86 0.20
C GLU A 108 -4.92 -13.78 1.04
N GLY A 109 -3.70 -14.01 0.57
CA GLY A 109 -2.71 -14.85 1.23
C GLY A 109 -2.21 -14.24 2.54
N GLU A 110 -1.41 -15.01 3.25
CA GLU A 110 -0.83 -14.61 4.54
C GLU A 110 0.03 -13.34 4.44
N LEU A 111 0.75 -13.13 3.32
CA LEU A 111 1.56 -11.92 3.13
C LEU A 111 0.68 -10.68 3.06
N PHE A 112 -0.43 -10.76 2.34
CA PHE A 112 -1.38 -9.66 2.21
C PHE A 112 -1.98 -9.30 3.57
N LYS A 113 -2.48 -10.30 4.31
CA LYS A 113 -3.05 -10.10 5.65
C LYS A 113 -2.05 -9.49 6.62
N ARG A 114 -0.80 -9.95 6.61
CA ARG A 114 0.26 -9.38 7.45
C ARG A 114 0.60 -7.95 7.06
N ARG A 115 0.65 -7.66 5.75
CA ARG A 115 0.84 -6.28 5.28
C ARG A 115 -0.28 -5.38 5.76
N GLU A 116 -1.53 -5.81 5.63
CA GLU A 116 -2.68 -5.04 6.13
C GLU A 116 -2.55 -4.79 7.64
N ALA A 117 -2.29 -5.83 8.43
CA ALA A 117 -2.18 -5.74 9.89
C ALA A 117 -1.06 -4.79 10.36
N LEU A 118 0.06 -4.71 9.65
CA LEU A 118 1.21 -3.89 10.02
C LEU A 118 1.13 -2.46 9.48
N ILE A 119 0.68 -2.29 8.24
CA ILE A 119 0.75 -1.01 7.53
C ILE A 119 -0.52 -0.17 7.74
N LYS A 120 -1.69 -0.81 7.79
CA LYS A 120 -2.98 -0.11 7.91
C LYS A 120 -3.07 0.77 9.17
N PRO A 121 -2.64 0.33 10.37
CA PRO A 121 -2.67 1.19 11.55
C PRO A 121 -1.82 2.45 11.40
N ILE A 122 -0.72 2.38 10.65
CA ILE A 122 0.15 3.53 10.37
C ILE A 122 -0.59 4.51 9.44
N GLN A 123 -1.19 3.99 8.37
CA GLN A 123 -1.99 4.79 7.43
C GLN A 123 -3.20 5.44 8.10
N ASP A 124 -3.90 4.71 8.97
CA ASP A 124 -5.06 5.21 9.72
C ASP A 124 -4.67 6.33 10.69
N ASN A 125 -3.48 6.25 11.30
CA ASN A 125 -2.95 7.31 12.14
C ASN A 125 -2.63 8.57 11.31
N ILE A 126 -1.95 8.42 10.17
CA ILE A 126 -1.68 9.53 9.25
C ILE A 126 -3.00 10.16 8.77
N TYR A 127 -3.98 9.33 8.41
CA TYR A 127 -5.30 9.81 7.99
C TYR A 127 -5.96 10.66 9.07
N THR A 128 -5.94 10.20 10.32
CA THR A 128 -6.48 10.94 11.47
C THR A 128 -5.81 12.31 11.60
N VAL A 129 -4.48 12.35 11.55
CA VAL A 129 -3.71 13.60 11.65
C VAL A 129 -4.00 14.55 10.49
N VAL A 130 -4.06 14.04 9.25
CA VAL A 130 -4.42 14.82 8.06
C VAL A 130 -5.83 15.40 8.19
N LYS A 131 -6.78 14.60 8.68
CA LYS A 131 -8.16 15.03 8.90
C LYS A 131 -8.24 16.15 9.95
N ASP A 132 -7.48 16.06 11.03
CA ASP A 132 -7.44 17.08 12.08
C ASP A 132 -6.82 18.39 11.57
N ILE A 133 -5.71 18.32 10.82
CA ILE A 133 -5.12 19.49 10.15
C ILE A 133 -6.12 20.11 9.17
N SER A 134 -6.74 19.28 8.34
CA SER A 134 -7.73 19.69 7.35
C SER A 134 -8.89 20.46 7.97
N THR A 135 -9.46 19.92 9.04
CA THR A 135 -10.58 20.51 9.76
C THR A 135 -10.18 21.82 10.45
N ALA A 136 -9.01 21.87 11.10
CA ALA A 136 -8.53 23.05 11.80
C ALA A 136 -8.18 24.22 10.84
N SER A 137 -7.59 23.91 9.70
CA SER A 137 -7.12 24.90 8.72
C SER A 137 -8.19 25.27 7.68
N GLY A 138 -9.33 24.56 7.68
CA GLY A 138 -10.44 24.76 6.75
C GLY A 138 -10.13 24.33 5.31
N TYR A 139 -9.30 23.29 5.14
CA TYR A 139 -9.04 22.70 3.83
C TYR A 139 -10.28 21.93 3.37
N MET A 140 -10.69 22.14 2.12
CA MET A 140 -11.81 21.43 1.51
C MET A 140 -11.40 20.07 0.96
N LEU A 141 -10.12 19.92 0.61
CA LEU A 141 -9.55 18.70 0.07
C LEU A 141 -8.04 18.67 0.34
N VAL A 142 -7.56 17.49 0.72
CA VAL A 142 -6.14 17.17 0.80
C VAL A 142 -5.84 16.12 -0.26
N ILE A 143 -4.87 16.38 -1.15
CA ILE A 143 -4.49 15.46 -2.22
C ILE A 143 -3.11 14.89 -1.91
N ASP A 144 -2.97 13.57 -2.02
CA ASP A 144 -1.67 12.93 -2.01
C ASP A 144 -1.01 13.04 -3.38
N ARG A 145 0.12 13.75 -3.46
CA ARG A 145 0.84 13.94 -4.73
C ARG A 145 1.48 12.64 -5.23
N ALA A 146 1.84 11.72 -4.33
CA ALA A 146 2.53 10.49 -4.69
C ALA A 146 1.61 9.57 -5.50
N SER A 147 0.31 9.62 -5.22
CA SER A 147 -0.73 8.89 -5.97
C SER A 147 -1.41 9.72 -7.06
N ALA A 148 -1.32 11.05 -7.02
CA ALA A 148 -1.97 11.93 -8.01
C ALA A 148 -1.09 12.17 -9.25
N THR A 149 -1.16 11.27 -10.23
CA THR A 149 -0.48 11.37 -11.54
C THR A 149 -0.79 12.67 -12.30
N SER A 150 -1.87 13.38 -11.95
CA SER A 150 -2.31 14.62 -12.59
C SER A 150 -1.72 15.90 -12.00
N VAL A 151 -1.04 15.85 -10.85
CA VAL A 151 -0.45 17.04 -10.21
C VAL A 151 0.99 17.23 -10.72
N ILE A 152 1.15 18.06 -11.75
CA ILE A 152 2.47 18.36 -12.34
C ILE A 152 3.29 19.29 -11.44
N PHE A 153 2.63 20.28 -10.84
CA PHE A 153 3.24 21.26 -9.96
C PHE A 153 2.23 21.73 -8.93
N ALA A 154 2.72 21.98 -7.72
CA ALA A 154 1.96 22.65 -6.69
C ALA A 154 2.87 23.58 -5.89
N SER A 155 2.28 24.67 -5.41
CA SER A 155 3.00 25.61 -4.56
C SER A 155 3.49 24.90 -3.29
N PRO A 156 4.77 25.02 -2.91
CA PRO A 156 5.25 24.47 -1.64
C PRO A 156 4.44 24.94 -0.42
N GLY A 157 3.83 26.13 -0.49
CA GLY A 157 3.03 26.67 0.61
C GLY A 157 1.70 25.97 0.88
N ILE A 158 1.26 25.04 0.02
CA ILE A 158 0.08 24.20 0.26
C ILE A 158 0.44 22.77 0.66
N ASP A 159 1.72 22.43 0.73
CA ASP A 159 2.21 21.16 1.23
C ASP A 159 2.22 21.14 2.76
N ILE A 160 1.46 20.21 3.35
CA ILE A 160 1.37 20.03 4.80
C ILE A 160 2.09 18.77 5.28
N SER A 161 2.92 18.13 4.45
CA SER A 161 3.59 16.85 4.80
C SER A 161 4.46 16.95 6.06
N ASP A 162 5.24 18.03 6.19
CA ASP A 162 6.05 18.26 7.40
C ASP A 162 5.18 18.61 8.62
N GLU A 163 4.04 19.27 8.43
CA GLU A 163 3.09 19.50 9.54
C GLU A 163 2.49 18.17 10.03
N VAL A 164 2.13 17.27 9.11
CA VAL A 164 1.65 15.93 9.43
C VAL A 164 2.70 15.16 10.24
N LEU A 165 3.95 15.16 9.79
CA LEU A 165 5.05 14.51 10.50
C LEU A 165 5.26 15.09 11.90
N SER A 166 5.27 16.42 12.01
CA SER A 166 5.42 17.10 13.30
C SER A 166 4.31 16.71 14.29
N ARG A 167 3.05 16.62 13.83
CA ARG A 167 1.93 16.17 14.67
C ARG A 167 1.99 14.69 15.04
N LEU A 168 2.61 13.87 14.20
CA LEU A 168 2.89 12.46 14.48
C LEU A 168 4.10 12.28 15.42
N GLY A 169 4.89 13.33 15.65
CA GLY A 169 6.07 13.32 16.53
C GLY A 169 7.39 12.99 15.82
N TYR A 170 7.48 13.24 14.52
CA TYR A 170 8.67 12.99 13.68
C TYR A 170 9.28 14.29 13.11
#